data_AF-A0A327L6I5-F1
#
_entry.id   AF-A0A327L6I5-F1
#
_cell.length_a   1.000
_cell.length_b   1.000
_cell.length_c   1.000
_cell.angle_alpha   90.00
_cell.angle_beta   90.00
_cell.angle_gamma   90.00
#
_symmetry.space_group_name_H-M   'P 1'
#
loop_
_entity.id
_entity.type
_entity.pdbx_description
1 polymer ?
#
loop_
_entity_poly.entity_id
_entity_poly.type
_entity_poly.pdbx_seq_one_letter_code
_entity_poly.pdbx_strand_id
1 'polypeptide(L)'
;MTDADLALAMTEAIETHALPVLRRIVSLDDYLAFVSRHYFRHKLFDWPHVKIVIEVALGNLDAARALRDENVDRFRDDPAYDEEGRAKYQRIRELCARLEADDRSGLAALLHEWEAITVKNLKIETLWEPTPFPPELEA
;
A
#
# COMPACT_ATOMS: atom_id res chain seq x y z
N MET A 1 20.70 -15.96 32.61
CA MET A 1 19.92 -15.03 31.79
C MET A 1 18.47 -15.33 32.05
N THR A 2 17.78 -14.39 32.69
CA THR A 2 16.35 -14.50 33.03
C THR A 2 15.50 -13.96 31.89
N ASP A 3 14.21 -14.26 31.89
CA ASP A 3 13.26 -13.68 30.90
C ASP A 3 13.24 -12.14 30.97
N ALA A 4 13.48 -11.57 32.16
CA ALA A 4 13.59 -10.12 32.34
C ALA A 4 14.84 -9.53 31.66
N ASP A 5 15.98 -10.23 31.74
CA ASP A 5 17.22 -9.80 31.08
C ASP A 5 17.05 -9.83 29.55
N LEU A 6 16.36 -10.85 29.02
CA LEU A 6 16.08 -10.96 27.59
C LEU A 6 15.13 -9.85 27.12
N ALA A 7 14.07 -9.57 27.87
CA ALA A 7 13.13 -8.50 27.54
C ALA A 7 13.79 -7.11 27.51
N LEU A 8 14.71 -6.85 28.45
CA LEU A 8 15.48 -5.60 28.46
C LEU A 8 16.40 -5.50 27.25
N ALA A 9 17.17 -6.56 26.96
CA ALA A 9 18.07 -6.59 25.81
C ALA A 9 17.32 -6.42 24.47
N MET A 10 16.12 -6.99 24.35
CA MET A 10 15.27 -6.80 23.17
C MET A 10 14.76 -5.37 23.06
N THR A 11 14.32 -4.78 24.17
CA THR A 11 13.89 -3.37 24.21
C THR A 11 15.03 -2.45 23.78
N GLU A 12 16.22 -2.63 24.35
CA GLU A 12 17.40 -1.86 23.98
C GLU A 12 17.75 -2.02 22.50
N ALA A 13 17.71 -3.24 21.96
CA ALA A 13 17.97 -3.48 20.54
C ALA A 13 16.92 -2.80 19.64
N ILE A 14 15.65 -2.81 20.03
CA ILE A 14 14.57 -2.13 19.29
C ILE A 14 14.81 -0.62 19.31
N GLU A 15 15.07 -0.04 20.48
CA GLU A 15 15.25 1.40 20.65
C GLU A 15 16.50 1.94 19.95
N THR A 16 17.59 1.18 19.98
CA THR A 16 18.90 1.62 19.46
C THR A 16 19.12 1.28 17.99
N HIS A 17 18.50 0.22 17.46
CA HIS A 17 18.74 -0.24 16.10
C HIS A 17 17.50 -0.18 15.20
N ALA A 18 16.33 -0.61 15.69
CA ALA A 18 15.13 -0.69 14.84
C ALA A 18 14.42 0.65 14.71
N LEU A 19 14.12 1.33 15.82
CA LEU A 19 13.39 2.60 15.82
C LEU A 19 14.09 3.70 15.00
N PRO A 20 15.42 3.87 15.03
CA PRO A 20 16.08 4.89 14.21
C PRO A 20 15.95 4.65 12.70
N VAL A 21 15.81 3.39 12.27
CA VAL A 21 15.57 3.05 10.86
C VAL A 21 14.11 3.37 10.51
N LEU A 22 13.16 2.92 11.33
CA LEU A 22 11.73 3.14 11.08
C LEU A 22 11.35 4.63 11.10
N ARG A 23 11.91 5.41 12.03
CA ARG A 23 11.64 6.86 12.15
C ARG A 23 12.14 7.69 10.97
N ARG A 24 13.02 7.16 10.11
CA ARG A 24 13.46 7.82 8.88
C ARG A 24 12.47 7.66 7.74
N ILE A 25 11.51 6.76 7.87
CA ILE A 25 10.47 6.53 6.88
C ILE A 25 9.36 7.54 7.13
N VAL A 26 9.35 8.63 6.38
CA VAL A 26 8.38 9.74 6.56
C VAL A 26 7.52 9.99 5.33
N SER A 27 7.73 9.21 4.27
CA SER A 27 7.00 9.28 3.01
C SER A 27 6.78 7.89 2.41
N LEU A 28 5.88 7.80 1.43
CA LEU A 28 5.66 6.57 0.67
C LEU A 28 6.93 6.18 -0.11
N ASP A 29 7.67 7.15 -0.65
CA ASP A 29 8.96 6.90 -1.32
C ASP A 29 10.01 6.31 -0.38
N ASP A 30 10.14 6.84 0.84
CA ASP A 30 11.04 6.27 1.85
C ASP A 30 10.67 4.83 2.18
N TYR A 31 9.36 4.56 2.28
CA TYR A 31 8.85 3.22 2.56
C TYR A 31 9.19 2.26 1.42
N LEU A 32 8.96 2.66 0.17
CA LEU A 32 9.31 1.86 -1.01
C LEU A 32 10.81 1.61 -1.12
N ALA A 33 11.63 2.63 -0.87
CA ALA A 33 13.09 2.49 -0.82
C ALA A 33 13.53 1.49 0.25
N PHE A 34 12.91 1.54 1.44
CA PHE A 34 13.17 0.60 2.52
C PHE A 34 12.78 -0.84 2.15
N VAL A 35 11.55 -1.08 1.74
CA VAL A 35 11.05 -2.44 1.44
C VAL A 35 11.65 -3.05 0.17
N SER A 36 12.12 -2.23 -0.79
CA SER A 36 12.81 -2.71 -2.00
C SER A 36 14.11 -3.47 -1.70
N ARG A 37 14.69 -3.23 -0.53
CA ARG A 37 15.95 -3.84 -0.03
C ARG A 37 15.71 -5.02 0.92
N HIS A 38 14.45 -5.36 1.23
CA HIS A 38 14.08 -6.33 2.26
C HIS A 38 13.00 -7.34 1.78
N TYR A 39 12.58 -8.24 2.68
CA TYR A 39 11.77 -9.46 2.45
C TYR A 39 10.46 -9.28 1.63
N PHE A 40 9.95 -8.06 1.46
CA PHE A 40 8.67 -7.77 0.82
C PHE A 40 8.74 -7.28 -0.63
N ARG A 41 9.94 -7.18 -1.21
CA ARG A 41 10.13 -6.71 -2.59
C ARG A 41 9.19 -7.42 -3.58
N HIS A 42 9.13 -8.75 -3.53
CA HIS A 42 8.35 -9.52 -4.50
C HIS A 42 6.84 -9.20 -4.50
N LYS A 43 6.26 -8.81 -3.37
CA LYS A 43 4.82 -8.51 -3.29
C LYS A 43 4.49 -7.13 -3.83
N LEU A 44 5.28 -6.13 -3.45
CA LEU A 44 4.99 -4.74 -3.79
C LEU A 44 5.41 -4.42 -5.24
N PHE A 45 6.47 -5.04 -5.74
CA PHE A 45 7.04 -4.70 -7.04
C PHE A 45 6.66 -5.67 -8.17
N ASP A 46 6.29 -6.92 -7.86
CA ASP A 46 6.06 -7.94 -8.91
C ASP A 46 4.59 -8.37 -9.03
N TRP A 47 3.74 -8.14 -8.03
CA TRP A 47 2.33 -8.51 -8.11
C TRP A 47 1.52 -7.40 -8.76
N PRO A 48 0.93 -7.61 -9.96
CA PRO A 48 0.34 -6.52 -10.74
C PRO A 48 -0.76 -5.75 -10.00
N HIS A 49 -1.61 -6.47 -9.26
CA HIS A 49 -2.70 -5.90 -8.47
C HIS A 49 -2.24 -5.08 -7.26
N VAL A 50 -1.00 -5.26 -6.80
CA VAL A 50 -0.41 -4.43 -5.74
C VAL A 50 0.37 -3.27 -6.36
N LYS A 51 1.16 -3.57 -7.40
CA LYS A 51 1.98 -2.59 -8.10
C LYS A 51 1.14 -1.45 -8.68
N ILE A 52 -0.01 -1.75 -9.29
CA ILE A 52 -0.89 -0.71 -9.83
C ILE A 52 -1.36 0.27 -8.74
N VAL A 53 -1.65 -0.20 -7.53
CA VAL A 53 -2.05 0.65 -6.40
C VAL A 53 -0.90 1.59 -6.00
N ILE A 54 0.34 1.08 -5.99
CA ILE A 54 1.54 1.87 -5.69
C ILE A 54 1.75 2.95 -6.75
N GLU A 55 1.66 2.62 -8.04
CA GLU A 55 1.80 3.63 -9.10
C GLU A 55 0.75 4.73 -8.98
N VAL A 56 -0.51 4.38 -8.65
CA VAL A 56 -1.55 5.40 -8.38
C VAL A 56 -1.22 6.24 -7.16
N ALA A 57 -0.82 5.59 -6.06
CA ALA A 57 -0.48 6.29 -4.82
C ALA A 57 0.74 7.21 -4.97
N LEU A 58 1.64 6.94 -5.92
CA LEU A 58 2.75 7.83 -6.27
C LEU A 58 2.38 8.93 -7.29
N GLY A 59 1.17 8.89 -7.85
CA GLY A 59 0.76 9.80 -8.93
C GLY A 59 1.26 9.40 -10.33
N ASN A 60 1.89 8.23 -10.49
CA ASN A 60 2.38 7.72 -11.77
C ASN A 60 1.23 7.12 -12.62
N LEU A 61 0.24 7.94 -12.97
CA LEU A 61 -1.01 7.47 -13.59
C LEU A 61 -0.78 6.79 -14.96
N ASP A 62 0.20 7.24 -15.74
CA ASP A 62 0.52 6.60 -17.03
C ASP A 62 1.13 5.21 -16.85
N ALA A 63 1.99 5.03 -15.84
CA ALA A 63 2.52 3.71 -15.49
C ALA A 63 1.40 2.79 -14.96
N ALA A 64 0.47 3.33 -14.17
CA ALA A 64 -0.69 2.60 -13.70
C ALA A 64 -1.60 2.13 -14.86
N ARG A 65 -1.82 2.98 -15.88
CA ARG A 65 -2.57 2.62 -17.09
C ARG A 65 -1.89 1.52 -17.89
N ALA A 66 -0.57 1.62 -18.10
CA ALA A 66 0.20 0.58 -18.78
C ALA A 66 0.07 -0.78 -18.05
N LEU A 67 0.19 -0.78 -16.71
CA LEU A 67 0.01 -1.98 -15.91
C LEU A 67 -1.40 -2.57 -16.02
N ARG A 68 -2.43 -1.72 -16.05
CA ARG A 68 -3.82 -2.13 -16.27
C ARG A 68 -3.98 -2.83 -17.63
N ASP A 69 -3.43 -2.24 -18.69
CA ASP A 69 -3.55 -2.78 -20.05
C ASP A 69 -2.84 -4.13 -20.20
N GLU A 70 -1.64 -4.25 -19.62
CA GLU A 70 -0.87 -5.51 -19.60
C GLU A 70 -1.57 -6.64 -18.82
N ASN A 71 -2.47 -6.30 -17.89
CA ASN A 71 -3.07 -7.25 -16.95
C ASN A 71 -4.60 -7.31 -17.02
N VAL A 72 -5.21 -6.80 -18.09
CA VAL A 72 -6.68 -6.71 -18.24
C VAL A 72 -7.38 -8.05 -18.02
N ASP A 73 -6.81 -9.15 -18.55
CA ASP A 73 -7.36 -10.50 -18.38
C ASP A 73 -7.28 -10.97 -16.94
N ARG A 74 -6.23 -10.58 -16.22
CA ARG A 74 -5.99 -10.98 -14.82
C ARG A 74 -6.91 -10.24 -13.86
N PHE A 75 -7.28 -8.99 -14.17
CA PHE A 75 -8.15 -8.16 -13.34
C PHE A 75 -9.64 -8.35 -13.63
N ARG A 76 -9.97 -9.07 -14.70
CA ARG A 76 -11.36 -9.40 -15.06
C ARG A 76 -12.03 -10.17 -13.92
N ASP A 77 -13.36 -10.04 -13.88
CA ASP A 77 -14.18 -10.86 -13.01
C ASP A 77 -14.12 -12.32 -13.48
N ASP A 78 -13.65 -13.21 -12.60
CA ASP A 78 -13.59 -14.64 -12.85
C ASP A 78 -14.54 -15.37 -11.90
N PRO A 79 -15.60 -16.02 -12.41
CA PRO A 79 -16.51 -16.83 -11.61
C PRO A 79 -15.83 -17.97 -10.85
N ALA A 80 -14.62 -18.38 -11.26
CA ALA A 80 -13.85 -19.43 -10.61
C ALA A 80 -13.18 -18.99 -9.29
N TYR A 81 -13.07 -17.68 -9.03
CA TYR A 81 -12.56 -17.20 -7.75
C TYR A 81 -13.54 -17.46 -6.61
N ASP A 82 -13.02 -17.66 -5.40
CA ASP A 82 -13.81 -17.63 -4.18
C ASP A 82 -14.28 -16.21 -3.86
N GLU A 83 -15.05 -16.06 -2.78
CA GLU A 83 -15.62 -14.77 -2.38
C GLU A 83 -14.53 -13.73 -2.08
N GLU A 84 -13.46 -14.14 -1.40
CA GLU A 84 -12.33 -13.27 -1.06
C GLU A 84 -11.58 -12.82 -2.33
N GLY A 85 -11.32 -13.72 -3.27
CA GLY A 85 -10.70 -13.43 -4.55
C GLY A 85 -11.54 -12.46 -5.40
N ARG A 86 -12.86 -12.64 -5.46
CA ARG A 86 -13.76 -11.72 -6.17
C ARG A 86 -13.76 -10.33 -5.53
N ALA A 87 -13.87 -10.23 -4.20
CA ALA A 87 -13.84 -8.96 -3.49
C ALA A 87 -12.51 -8.21 -3.70
N LYS A 88 -11.39 -8.94 -3.70
CA LYS A 88 -10.06 -8.38 -4.00
C LYS A 88 -10.00 -7.76 -5.39
N TYR A 89 -10.38 -8.50 -6.44
CA TYR A 89 -10.32 -7.97 -7.80
C TYR A 89 -11.40 -6.93 -8.10
N GLN A 90 -12.53 -6.95 -7.38
CA GLN A 90 -13.53 -5.89 -7.47
C GLN A 90 -12.94 -4.51 -7.14
N ARG A 91 -12.16 -4.40 -6.04
CA ARG A 91 -11.48 -3.15 -5.67
C ARG A 91 -10.50 -2.67 -6.74
N ILE A 92 -9.75 -3.60 -7.35
CA ILE A 92 -8.81 -3.28 -8.44
C ILE A 92 -9.55 -2.80 -9.69
N ARG A 93 -10.69 -3.39 -10.03
CA ARG A 93 -11.52 -2.92 -11.15
C ARG A 93 -12.07 -1.52 -10.88
N GLU A 94 -12.46 -1.22 -9.64
CA GLU A 94 -12.90 0.12 -9.23
C GLU A 94 -11.81 1.18 -9.40
N LEU A 95 -10.57 0.84 -9.05
CA LEU A 95 -9.39 1.67 -9.28
C LEU A 95 -9.14 1.87 -10.78
N CYS A 96 -9.21 0.79 -11.57
CA CYS A 96 -9.01 0.84 -13.02
C CYS A 96 -10.07 1.71 -13.71
N ALA A 97 -11.34 1.63 -13.29
CA ALA A 97 -12.41 2.45 -13.85
C ALA A 97 -12.17 3.96 -13.61
N ARG A 98 -11.66 4.32 -12.42
CA ARG A 98 -11.27 5.72 -12.12
C ARG A 98 -10.04 6.18 -12.90
N LEU A 99 -9.07 5.29 -13.11
CA LEU A 99 -7.90 5.57 -13.97
C LEU A 99 -8.29 5.87 -15.43
N GLU A 100 -9.26 5.11 -15.95
CA GLU A 100 -9.81 5.31 -17.29
C GLU A 100 -10.58 6.62 -17.41
N ALA A 101 -11.27 7.03 -16.35
CA ALA A 101 -12.00 8.29 -16.28
C ALA A 101 -11.11 9.53 -16.01
N ASP A 102 -9.80 9.33 -15.78
CA ASP A 102 -8.86 10.35 -15.28
C ASP A 102 -9.37 11.05 -14.00
N ASP A 103 -10.13 10.33 -13.19
CA ASP A 103 -10.76 10.84 -11.97
C ASP A 103 -9.75 10.87 -10.81
N ARG A 104 -8.85 11.86 -10.84
CA ARG A 104 -7.81 12.05 -9.81
C ARG A 104 -8.41 12.18 -8.40
N SER A 105 -9.50 12.94 -8.27
CA SER A 105 -10.22 13.11 -7.01
C SER A 105 -10.78 11.80 -6.48
N GLY A 106 -11.38 10.98 -7.35
CA GLY A 106 -11.92 9.68 -6.99
C GLY A 106 -10.83 8.67 -6.67
N LEU A 107 -9.67 8.73 -7.34
CA LEU A 107 -8.51 7.90 -7.01
C LEU A 107 -8.00 8.21 -5.60
N ALA A 108 -7.81 9.48 -5.27
CA ALA A 108 -7.41 9.90 -3.93
C ALA A 108 -8.44 9.46 -2.86
N ALA A 109 -9.72 9.70 -3.11
CA ALA A 109 -10.80 9.29 -2.20
C ALA A 109 -10.81 7.77 -1.97
N LEU A 110 -10.61 6.98 -3.03
CA LEU A 110 -10.56 5.52 -2.95
C LEU A 110 -9.34 5.04 -2.12
N LEU A 111 -8.18 5.67 -2.30
CA LEU A 111 -6.97 5.35 -1.52
C LEU A 111 -7.19 5.66 -0.03
N HIS A 112 -7.77 6.82 0.30
CA HIS A 112 -8.12 7.19 1.67
C HIS A 112 -9.13 6.24 2.31
N GLU A 113 -10.12 5.77 1.55
CA GLU A 113 -11.07 4.77 2.04
C GLU A 113 -10.34 3.47 2.42
N TRP A 114 -9.45 2.99 1.56
CA TRP A 114 -8.69 1.77 1.81
C TRP A 114 -7.74 1.91 3.00
N GLU A 115 -7.12 3.08 3.15
CA GLU A 115 -6.29 3.40 4.30
C GLU A 115 -7.13 3.39 5.59
N ALA A 116 -8.27 4.07 5.62
CA ALA A 116 -9.17 4.10 6.77
C ALA A 116 -9.65 2.70 7.18
N ILE A 117 -10.00 1.85 6.21
CA ILE A 117 -10.35 0.43 6.47
C ILE A 117 -9.17 -0.31 7.09
N THR A 118 -7.95 -0.08 6.59
CA THR A 118 -6.74 -0.75 7.08
C THR A 118 -6.40 -0.33 8.51
N VAL A 119 -6.43 0.97 8.78
CA VAL A 119 -6.20 1.56 10.12
C VAL A 119 -7.18 0.99 11.13
N LYS A 120 -8.47 0.90 10.76
CA LYS A 120 -9.52 0.31 11.59
C LYS A 120 -9.29 -1.18 11.86
N ASN A 121 -8.93 -1.95 10.83
CA ASN A 121 -8.69 -3.39 10.97
C ASN A 121 -7.46 -3.68 11.84
N LEU A 122 -6.43 -2.82 11.78
CA LEU A 122 -5.22 -2.92 12.59
C LEU A 122 -5.38 -2.34 14.00
N LYS A 123 -6.48 -1.63 14.28
CA LYS A 123 -6.77 -0.98 15.57
C LYS A 123 -5.71 0.06 15.97
N ILE A 124 -5.22 0.81 14.99
CA ILE A 124 -4.18 1.83 15.15
C ILE A 124 -4.70 3.25 14.95
N GLU A 125 -6.02 3.45 15.00
CA GLU A 125 -6.68 4.75 14.76
C GLU A 125 -6.12 5.86 15.64
N THR A 126 -5.67 5.54 16.87
CA THR A 126 -5.12 6.51 17.82
C THR A 126 -3.66 6.88 17.54
N LEU A 127 -2.99 6.15 16.67
CA LEU A 127 -1.56 6.32 16.33
C LEU A 127 -1.35 6.79 14.89
N TRP A 128 -2.41 6.84 14.09
CA TRP A 128 -2.35 7.12 12.67
C TRP A 128 -2.87 8.52 12.37
N GLU A 129 -2.15 9.24 11.52
CA GLU A 129 -2.54 10.54 10.98
C GLU A 129 -2.60 10.43 9.45
N PRO A 130 -3.72 10.84 8.81
CA PRO A 130 -3.81 10.83 7.35
C PRO A 130 -2.76 11.73 6.71
N THR A 131 -2.12 11.22 5.66
CA THR A 131 -1.20 11.99 4.82
C THR A 131 -1.77 12.12 3.41
N PRO A 132 -1.66 13.28 2.76
CA PRO A 132 -2.18 13.44 1.40
C PRO A 132 -1.39 12.57 0.42
N PHE A 133 -2.09 11.94 -0.53
CA PHE A 133 -1.45 11.29 -1.66
C PHE A 133 -1.06 12.32 -2.73
N PRO A 134 0.05 12.12 -3.47
CA PRO A 134 0.44 12.95 -4.61
C PRO A 134 -0.68 13.36 -5.58
N PRO A 135 -1.65 12.50 -5.97
CA PRO A 135 -2.79 12.91 -6.81
C PRO A 135 -3.65 14.05 -6.23
N GLU A 136 -3.60 14.31 -4.92
CA GLU A 136 -4.31 15.41 -4.26
C GLU A 136 -3.57 16.75 -4.38
N LEU A 137 -2.26 16.71 -4.63
CA LEU A 137 -1.39 17.88 -4.63
C LEU A 137 -1.25 18.52 -6.02
N GLU A 138 -1.63 17.79 -7.08
CA GLU A 138 -1.53 18.22 -8.48
C GLU A 138 -2.90 18.53 -9.12
N ALA A 139 -3.87 18.98 -8.30
CA ALA A 139 -5.21 19.38 -8.72
C ALA A 139 -5.29 20.82 -9.28
#